data_AF-A0A6L5XDD1-F1
#
_entry.id   AF-A0A6L5XDD1-F1
#
_cell.length_a   1.000
_cell.length_b   1.000
_cell.length_c   1.000
_cell.angle_alpha   90.00
_cell.angle_beta   90.00
_cell.angle_gamma   90.00
#
_symmetry.space_group_name_H-M   'P 1'
#
loop_
_entity.id
_entity.type
_entity.pdbx_description
1 polymer ?
#
loop_
_entity_poly.entity_id
_entity_poly.type
_entity_poly.pdbx_seq_one_letter_code
_entity_poly.pdbx_strand_id
1 'polypeptide(L)'
;MANKRQLKKAIKYACGEIAGQCIVAANTLENTDVDQWDNIVINVALLQQEAVNRVSVDYDKTPSDFENRKAYNKARRAYFKQVEKALADYMHTQTEKVVEAMNALMPKAQK
;
A
#
# COMPACT_ATOMS: atom_id res chain seq x y z
N MET A 1 3.35 -20.50 2.46
CA MET A 1 4.29 -19.71 3.28
C MET A 1 4.39 -18.31 2.68
N ALA A 2 3.70 -17.33 3.25
CA ALA A 2 3.78 -15.94 2.80
C ALA A 2 5.24 -15.44 2.92
N ASN A 3 5.86 -15.04 1.81
CA ASN A 3 7.20 -14.45 1.80
C ASN A 3 7.17 -13.03 1.21
N LYS A 4 8.27 -12.27 1.34
CA LYS A 4 8.38 -10.88 0.84
C LYS A 4 7.94 -10.76 -0.64
N ARG A 5 8.26 -11.76 -1.47
CA ARG A 5 7.87 -11.79 -2.90
C ARG A 5 6.36 -11.90 -3.07
N GLN A 6 5.69 -12.77 -2.33
CA GLN A 6 4.24 -12.93 -2.37
C GLN A 6 3.52 -11.67 -1.87
N LEU A 7 4.03 -11.03 -0.81
CA LEU A 7 3.47 -9.77 -0.31
C LEU A 7 3.56 -8.64 -1.35
N LYS A 8 4.74 -8.44 -1.97
CA LYS A 8 4.92 -7.47 -3.06
C LYS A 8 3.96 -7.75 -4.22
N LYS A 9 3.75 -9.02 -4.56
CA LYS A 9 2.81 -9.43 -5.61
C LYS A 9 1.37 -9.05 -5.24
N ALA A 10 0.95 -9.32 -4.01
CA ALA A 10 -0.38 -8.98 -3.52
C ALA A 10 -0.63 -7.46 -3.52
N ILE A 11 0.34 -6.66 -3.07
CA ILE A 11 0.26 -5.19 -3.11
C ILE A 11 0.07 -4.71 -4.56
N LYS A 12 0.88 -5.21 -5.49
CA LYS A 12 0.77 -4.86 -6.91
C LYS A 12 -0.58 -5.22 -7.51
N TYR A 13 -1.12 -6.39 -7.17
CA TYR A 13 -2.47 -6.76 -7.63
C TYR A 13 -3.54 -5.85 -7.04
N ALA A 14 -3.52 -5.59 -5.73
CA ALA A 14 -4.50 -4.72 -5.11
C ALA A 14 -4.48 -3.31 -5.73
N CYS A 15 -3.30 -2.73 -5.92
CA CYS A 15 -3.16 -1.41 -6.55
C CYS A 15 -3.57 -1.43 -8.03
N GLY A 16 -3.21 -2.48 -8.75
CA GLY A 16 -3.61 -2.66 -10.16
C GLY A 16 -5.12 -2.75 -10.35
N GLU A 17 -5.81 -3.48 -9.48
CA GLU A 17 -7.28 -3.56 -9.47
C GLU A 17 -7.90 -2.19 -9.19
N ILE A 18 -7.43 -1.46 -8.17
CA ILE A 18 -7.94 -0.11 -7.85
C ILE A 18 -7.74 0.83 -9.04
N ALA A 19 -6.55 0.85 -9.64
CA ALA A 19 -6.26 1.68 -10.81
C ALA A 19 -7.15 1.29 -12.01
N GLY A 20 -7.35 -0.01 -12.24
CA GLY A 20 -8.26 -0.50 -13.28
C GLY A 20 -9.69 0.00 -13.09
N GLN A 21 -10.21 -0.03 -11.87
CA GLN A 21 -11.53 0.51 -11.55
C GLN A 21 -11.62 2.03 -11.77
N CYS A 22 -10.56 2.78 -11.44
CA CYS A 22 -10.51 4.22 -11.71
C CYS A 22 -10.56 4.51 -13.21
N ILE A 23 -9.82 3.76 -14.02
CA ILE A 23 -9.83 3.90 -15.49
C ILE A 23 -11.22 3.57 -16.06
N VAL A 24 -11.86 2.51 -15.57
CA VAL A 24 -13.23 2.16 -15.99
C VAL A 24 -14.19 3.29 -15.60
N ALA A 25 -14.14 3.79 -14.37
CA ALA A 25 -15.00 4.88 -13.90
C ALA A 25 -14.83 6.15 -14.75
N ALA A 26 -13.59 6.55 -15.05
CA ALA A 26 -13.30 7.71 -15.90
C ALA A 26 -13.92 7.64 -17.30
N ASN A 27 -14.06 6.43 -17.86
CA ASN A 27 -14.59 6.21 -19.21
C ASN A 27 -16.10 5.89 -19.24
N THR A 28 -16.71 5.61 -18.09
CA THR A 28 -18.12 5.15 -18.01
C THR A 28 -19.04 6.13 -17.28
N LEU A 29 -18.49 6.97 -16.40
CA LEU A 29 -19.27 8.00 -15.72
C LEU A 29 -19.43 9.22 -16.63
N GLU A 30 -20.67 9.60 -16.92
CA GLU A 30 -20.98 10.82 -17.65
C GLU A 30 -20.65 12.07 -16.82
N ASN A 31 -20.19 13.14 -17.48
CA ASN A 31 -19.87 14.43 -16.86
C ASN A 31 -18.86 14.36 -15.70
N THR A 32 -17.95 13.38 -15.73
CA THR A 32 -16.88 13.25 -14.74
C THR A 32 -15.61 13.99 -15.15
N ASP A 33 -14.80 14.37 -14.17
CA ASP A 33 -13.51 15.04 -14.39
C ASP A 33 -12.42 13.98 -14.62
N VAL A 34 -12.08 13.75 -15.89
CA VAL A 34 -11.10 12.75 -16.32
C VAL A 34 -9.71 13.05 -15.76
N ASP A 35 -9.32 14.33 -15.68
CA ASP A 35 -8.02 14.73 -15.14
C ASP A 35 -7.92 14.37 -13.64
N GLN A 36 -9.02 14.50 -12.89
CA GLN A 36 -9.05 14.07 -11.50
C GLN A 36 -8.97 12.54 -11.35
N TRP A 37 -9.58 11.77 -12.23
CA TRP A 37 -9.41 10.31 -12.25
C TRP A 37 -7.97 9.90 -12.56
N ASP A 38 -7.33 10.53 -13.54
CA ASP A 38 -5.93 10.27 -13.88
C ASP A 38 -5.00 10.58 -12.70
N ASN A 39 -5.26 11.66 -11.97
CA ASN A 39 -4.54 11.98 -10.75
C ASN A 39 -4.72 10.89 -9.67
N ILE A 40 -5.92 10.32 -9.52
CA ILE A 40 -6.14 9.19 -8.60
C ILE A 40 -5.33 7.96 -9.04
N VAL A 41 -5.30 7.65 -10.34
CA VAL A 41 -4.49 6.54 -10.87
C VAL A 41 -3.00 6.74 -10.57
N ILE A 42 -2.48 7.96 -10.73
CA ILE A 42 -1.10 8.32 -10.37
C ILE A 42 -0.87 8.12 -8.87
N ASN A 43 -1.80 8.55 -8.02
CA ASN A 43 -1.69 8.37 -6.56
C ASN A 43 -1.64 6.88 -6.18
N VAL A 44 -2.44 6.04 -6.84
CA VAL A 44 -2.40 4.57 -6.64
C VAL A 44 -1.07 3.99 -7.10
N ALA A 45 -0.51 4.46 -8.21
CA ALA A 45 0.81 4.02 -8.67
C ALA A 45 1.94 4.42 -7.69
N LEU A 46 1.89 5.64 -7.13
CA LEU A 46 2.82 6.10 -6.10
C LEU A 46 2.69 5.28 -4.81
N LEU A 47 1.46 5.01 -4.36
CA LEU A 47 1.17 4.12 -3.23
C LEU A 47 1.81 2.76 -3.45
N GLN A 48 1.60 2.15 -4.63
CA GLN A 48 2.17 0.85 -4.99
C GLN A 48 3.69 0.86 -4.91
N GLN A 49 4.34 1.85 -5.52
CA GLN A 49 5.80 1.96 -5.54
C GLN A 49 6.36 2.06 -4.12
N GLU A 50 5.80 2.95 -3.31
CA GLU A 50 6.26 3.19 -1.95
C GLU A 50 6.01 1.98 -1.03
N ALA A 51 4.86 1.34 -1.13
CA ALA A 51 4.55 0.14 -0.37
C ALA A 51 5.50 -1.03 -0.72
N VAL A 52 5.79 -1.24 -2.00
CA VAL A 52 6.73 -2.27 -2.46
C VAL A 52 8.15 -2.01 -1.94
N ASN A 53 8.57 -0.74 -1.89
CA ASN A 53 9.86 -0.34 -1.32
C ASN A 53 9.93 -0.65 0.18
N ARG A 54 8.87 -0.34 0.94
CA ARG A 54 8.78 -0.59 2.39
C ARG A 54 8.80 -2.07 2.78
N VAL A 55 8.35 -2.98 1.91
CA VAL A 55 8.50 -4.44 2.13
C VAL A 55 9.98 -4.87 2.13
N SER A 56 10.84 -4.10 1.46
CA SER A 56 12.22 -4.45 1.17
C SER A 56 13.22 -4.02 2.25
N VAL A 57 12.78 -3.92 3.51
CA VAL A 57 13.66 -3.52 4.62
C VAL A 57 14.48 -4.67 5.19
N ASP A 58 15.67 -4.32 5.64
CA ASP A 58 16.60 -5.21 6.33
C ASP A 58 16.78 -4.77 7.79
N TYR A 59 17.30 -5.69 8.60
CA TYR A 59 17.65 -5.42 9.99
C TYR A 59 19.14 -5.14 10.04
N ASP A 60 19.50 -3.93 10.46
CA ASP A 60 20.83 -3.35 10.42
C ASP A 60 21.80 -3.94 11.47
N LYS A 61 21.26 -4.51 12.55
CA LYS A 61 22.07 -5.09 13.62
C LYS A 61 22.47 -6.53 13.33
N THR A 62 23.65 -6.89 13.82
CA THR A 62 24.27 -8.20 13.73
C THR A 62 24.19 -8.96 15.06
N PRO A 63 24.43 -10.28 15.08
CA PRO A 63 24.39 -11.06 16.32
C PRO A 63 25.45 -10.65 17.36
N SER A 64 26.58 -10.08 16.93
CA SER A 64 27.64 -9.57 17.81
C SER A 64 27.24 -8.31 18.57
N ASP A 65 26.21 -7.59 18.12
CA ASP A 65 25.70 -6.39 18.79
C ASP A 65 24.83 -6.71 20.01
N PHE A 66 24.72 -8.00 20.39
CA PHE A 66 23.86 -8.47 21.47
C PHE A 66 24.62 -9.41 22.40
N GLU A 67 24.22 -9.40 23.68
CA GLU A 67 24.78 -10.29 24.72
C GLU A 67 24.69 -11.77 24.34
N ASN A 68 23.64 -12.17 23.64
CA ASN A 68 23.45 -13.54 23.19
C ASN A 68 22.52 -13.64 21.98
N ARG A 69 22.55 -14.82 21.33
CA ARG A 69 21.72 -15.12 20.16
C ARG A 69 20.21 -15.00 20.43
N LYS A 70 19.76 -15.25 21.65
CA LYS A 70 18.34 -15.16 22.04
C LYS A 70 17.87 -13.69 22.04
N ALA A 71 18.68 -12.78 22.58
CA ALA A 71 18.43 -11.35 22.58
C ALA A 71 18.38 -10.79 21.15
N TYR A 72 19.34 -11.16 20.29
CA TYR A 72 19.33 -10.81 18.87
C TYR A 72 18.04 -11.27 18.17
N ASN A 73 17.66 -12.54 18.33
CA ASN A 73 16.46 -13.09 17.70
C ASN A 73 15.17 -12.40 18.20
N LYS A 74 15.10 -12.05 19.49
CA LYS A 74 13.98 -11.31 20.06
C LYS A 74 13.87 -9.91 19.44
N ALA A 75 14.97 -9.18 19.37
CA ALA A 75 15.02 -7.84 18.80
C ALA A 75 14.68 -7.84 17.30
N ARG A 76 15.26 -8.76 16.52
CA ARG A 76 14.97 -8.92 15.09
C ARG A 76 13.50 -9.23 14.83
N ARG A 77 12.88 -10.11 15.62
CA ARG A 77 11.44 -10.40 15.49
C ARG A 77 10.58 -9.20 15.83
N ALA A 78 10.92 -8.46 16.90
CA ALA A 78 10.21 -7.25 17.28
C ALA A 78 10.27 -6.18 16.18
N TYR A 79 11.45 -5.98 15.58
CA TYR A 79 11.65 -5.06 14.46
C TYR A 79 10.74 -5.40 13.27
N PHE A 80 10.79 -6.64 12.76
CA PHE A 80 9.96 -7.01 11.61
C PHE A 80 8.45 -6.96 11.92
N LYS A 81 8.04 -7.24 13.17
CA LYS A 81 6.65 -7.06 13.58
C LYS A 81 6.22 -5.58 13.54
N GLN A 82 7.09 -4.66 13.92
CA GLN A 82 6.84 -3.22 13.82
C GLN A 82 6.77 -2.76 12.36
N VAL A 83 7.67 -3.27 11.51
CA VAL A 83 7.66 -3.01 10.06
C VAL A 83 6.34 -3.48 9.44
N GLU A 84 5.92 -4.71 9.73
CA GLU A 84 4.66 -5.27 9.22
C GLU A 84 3.47 -4.41 9.63
N LYS A 85 3.43 -3.98 10.90
CA LYS A 85 2.38 -3.08 11.39
C LYS A 85 2.41 -1.73 10.67
N ALA A 86 3.57 -1.10 10.57
CA ALA A 86 3.72 0.21 9.91
C ALA A 86 3.34 0.14 8.42
N LEU A 87 3.65 -0.97 7.75
CA LEU A 87 3.24 -1.21 6.37
C LEU A 87 1.72 -1.37 6.26
N ALA A 88 1.09 -2.14 7.15
CA ALA A 88 -0.36 -2.31 7.17
C ALA A 88 -1.09 -0.98 7.43
N ASP A 89 -0.63 -0.23 8.43
CA ASP A 89 -1.17 1.09 8.76
C ASP A 89 -1.03 2.05 7.57
N TYR A 90 0.15 2.06 6.90
CA TYR A 90 0.37 2.86 5.70
C TYR A 90 -0.58 2.47 4.55
N MET A 91 -0.68 1.18 4.24
CA MET A 91 -1.55 0.69 3.17
C MET A 91 -3.00 1.08 3.44
N HIS A 92 -3.46 0.92 4.68
CA HIS A 92 -4.81 1.27 5.08
C HIS A 92 -5.08 2.76 4.87
N THR A 93 -4.28 3.63 5.48
CA THR A 93 -4.47 5.09 5.38
C THR A 93 -4.38 5.60 3.95
N GLN A 94 -3.46 5.09 3.13
CA GLN A 94 -3.36 5.55 1.74
C GLN A 94 -4.50 5.03 0.88
N THR A 95 -4.96 3.81 1.12
CA THR A 95 -6.11 3.26 0.39
C THR A 95 -7.39 4.02 0.75
N GLU A 96 -7.59 4.39 2.02
CA GLU A 96 -8.72 5.24 2.44
C GLU A 96 -8.72 6.57 1.70
N LYS A 97 -7.58 7.25 1.60
CA LYS A 97 -7.46 8.50 0.84
C LYS A 97 -7.82 8.35 -0.63
N VAL A 98 -7.41 7.24 -1.25
CA VAL A 98 -7.79 6.93 -2.63
C VAL A 98 -9.30 6.75 -2.72
N VAL A 99 -9.91 5.97 -1.83
CA VAL A 99 -11.36 5.72 -1.82
C VAL A 99 -12.15 7.02 -1.57
N GLU A 100 -11.70 7.87 -0.66
CA GLU A 100 -12.30 9.19 -0.43
C GLU A 100 -12.25 10.06 -1.69
N ALA A 101 -11.12 10.09 -2.39
CA ALA A 101 -10.97 10.82 -3.65
C ALA A 101 -11.88 10.24 -4.75
N MET A 102 -11.96 8.91 -4.87
CA MET A 102 -12.88 8.26 -5.81
C MET A 102 -14.34 8.63 -5.50
N ASN A 103 -14.75 8.56 -4.23
CA ASN A 103 -16.11 8.87 -3.81
C ASN A 103 -16.49 10.34 -4.05
N ALA A 104 -15.52 11.26 -3.99
CA ALA A 104 -15.75 12.66 -4.30
C ALA A 104 -16.10 12.90 -5.79
N LEU A 105 -15.61 12.04 -6.68
CA LEU A 105 -15.86 12.07 -8.13
C LEU A 105 -17.11 11.30 -8.55
N MET A 106 -17.60 10.41 -7.69
CA MET A 106 -18.82 9.66 -7.97
C MET A 106 -20.02 10.61 -7.99
N PRO A 107 -20.96 10.43 -8.93
CA PRO A 107 -22.21 11.17 -8.92
C PRO A 107 -22.93 10.90 -7.60
N LYS A 108 -23.29 11.96 -6.87
CA LYS A 108 -24.05 11.82 -5.62
C LYS A 108 -25.38 11.19 -5.97
N ALA A 109 -25.67 10.00 -5.43
CA ALA A 109 -26.96 9.37 -5.58
C ALA A 109 -28.05 10.39 -5.22
N GLN A 110 -28.90 10.73 -6.20
CA GLN A 110 -30.12 11.49 -5.92
C GLN A 110 -30.94 10.64 -4.95
N LYS A 111 -31.17 11.17 -3.75
CA LYS A 111 -32.02 10.55 -2.73
C LYS A 111 -33.45 10.39 -3.22
#